data_AF-A0A8H6XGU6-F1
#
_entry.id   AF-A0A8H6XGU6-F1
#
_cell.length_a   1.000
_cell.length_b   1.000
_cell.length_c   1.000
_cell.angle_alpha   90.00
_cell.angle_beta   90.00
_cell.angle_gamma   90.00
#
_symmetry.space_group_name_H-M   'P 1'
#
loop_
_entity.id
_entity.type
_entity.pdbx_description
1 polymer ?
#
loop_
_entity_poly.entity_id
_entity_poly.type
_entity_poly.pdbx_seq_one_letter_code
_entity_poly.pdbx_strand_id
1 'polypeptide(L)'
;MSVLLFSTDRTRLIAHGTLKLLDGSYRAARIPKTKCVIEVNKVVVPGAILKIGSQRQSLSDFEAIPFDLLCLHSHLQVSSISDHPPIPATPPTAPPQQAPMEVETLLEGQEPDTGFGQLILEEFNSATSHNPASLQNYVADPESKHQGDIVLNEVIHWAVWNAYIRSQVSKDTFHVFNMFHISVVHRLQVEFARALRDAIFIPDPADKAKIISWGARQEPRLTWEAIIRKSPQWLSQRCKRIIPPPEELYPLVSNVFRTLVH
;
A
#
# COMPACT_ATOMS: atom_id res chain seq x y z
N MET A 1 1.31 -23.55 19.26
CA MET A 1 0.32 -22.87 18.39
C MET A 1 0.86 -22.86 16.97
N SER A 2 0.09 -23.29 15.95
CA SER A 2 0.56 -23.27 14.55
C SER A 2 0.52 -21.85 14.00
N VAL A 3 1.57 -21.47 13.29
CA VAL A 3 1.74 -20.14 12.73
C VAL A 3 2.23 -20.21 11.29
N LEU A 4 1.77 -19.26 10.50
CA LEU A 4 2.20 -18.99 9.14
C LEU A 4 3.15 -17.80 9.18
N LEU A 5 4.31 -17.94 8.56
CA LEU A 5 5.29 -16.86 8.43
C LEU A 5 5.18 -16.25 7.04
N PHE A 6 4.96 -14.95 6.99
CA PHE A 6 4.93 -14.17 5.75
C PHE A 6 6.23 -13.39 5.53
N SER A 7 6.45 -13.01 4.28
CA SER A 7 7.49 -12.06 3.89
C SER A 7 7.34 -10.70 4.59
N THR A 8 8.39 -9.87 4.55
CA THR A 8 8.40 -8.55 5.23
C THR A 8 7.27 -7.62 4.79
N ASP A 9 6.84 -7.73 3.54
CA ASP A 9 5.70 -6.99 2.95
C ASP A 9 4.34 -7.69 3.21
N ARG A 10 4.32 -8.83 3.89
CA ARG A 10 3.16 -9.67 4.21
C ARG A 10 2.37 -10.19 3.00
N THR A 11 2.94 -10.15 1.79
CA THR A 11 2.24 -10.55 0.57
C THR A 11 2.38 -12.04 0.27
N ARG A 12 3.46 -12.70 0.73
CA ARG A 12 3.76 -14.08 0.39
C ARG A 12 3.97 -14.92 1.65
N LEU A 13 3.36 -16.09 1.67
CA LEU A 13 3.66 -17.14 2.65
C LEU A 13 5.04 -17.72 2.35
N ILE A 14 5.95 -17.67 3.31
CA ILE A 14 7.33 -18.13 3.12
C ILE A 14 7.67 -19.38 3.93
N ALA A 15 6.99 -19.61 5.06
CA ALA A 15 7.18 -20.80 5.89
C ALA A 15 5.99 -21.11 6.80
N HIS A 16 5.92 -22.36 7.27
CA HIS A 16 5.04 -22.79 8.36
C HIS A 16 5.87 -23.15 9.58
N GLY A 17 5.34 -22.86 10.76
CA GLY A 17 5.99 -23.21 12.01
C GLY A 17 5.06 -23.28 13.20
N THR A 18 5.68 -23.39 14.36
CA THR A 18 5.01 -23.39 15.66
C THR A 18 5.65 -22.36 16.56
N LEU A 19 4.82 -21.54 17.22
CA LEU A 19 5.30 -20.55 18.17
C LEU A 19 5.91 -21.25 19.39
N LYS A 20 7.19 -20.95 19.69
CA LYS A 20 7.86 -21.41 20.92
C LYS A 20 7.58 -20.41 22.03
N LEU A 21 7.03 -20.90 23.15
CA LEU A 21 6.88 -20.11 24.36
C LEU A 21 8.25 -20.08 25.05
N LEU A 22 8.86 -18.89 25.13
CA LEU A 22 10.15 -18.68 25.77
C LEU A 22 9.99 -17.69 26.92
N ASP A 23 10.75 -17.87 28.00
CA ASP A 23 10.76 -17.02 29.20
C ASP A 23 11.44 -15.65 28.98
N GLY A 24 11.34 -15.10 27.77
CA GLY A 24 11.90 -13.79 27.41
C GLY A 24 13.37 -13.77 26.98
N SER A 25 14.02 -14.93 26.84
CA SER A 25 15.39 -15.03 26.30
C SER A 25 15.53 -16.10 25.22
N TYR A 26 16.33 -15.81 24.19
CA TYR A 26 16.68 -16.73 23.10
C TYR A 26 18.14 -16.53 22.71
N ARG A 27 18.93 -17.61 22.61
CA ARG A 27 20.38 -17.57 22.33
C ARG A 27 21.14 -16.52 23.16
N ALA A 28 20.87 -16.49 24.46
CA ALA A 28 21.45 -15.55 25.45
C ALA A 28 21.12 -14.05 25.24
N ALA A 29 20.20 -13.70 24.33
CA ALA A 29 19.71 -12.33 24.15
C ALA A 29 18.28 -12.17 24.67
N ARG A 30 17.96 -11.01 25.26
CA ARG A 30 16.58 -10.65 25.61
C ARG A 30 15.76 -10.46 24.33
N ILE A 31 14.59 -11.10 24.29
CA ILE A 31 13.68 -10.98 23.15
C ILE A 31 12.86 -9.68 23.31
N PRO A 32 12.90 -8.75 22.35
CA PRO A 32 12.02 -7.59 22.36
C PRO A 32 10.55 -8.01 22.28
N LYS A 33 9.63 -7.27 22.91
CA LYS A 33 8.18 -7.57 22.89
C LYS A 33 7.58 -7.65 21.47
N THR A 34 8.24 -7.05 20.48
CA THR A 34 7.82 -7.05 19.07
C THR A 34 8.25 -8.30 18.31
N LYS A 35 9.07 -9.16 18.92
CA LYS A 35 9.62 -10.36 18.31
C LYS A 35 9.22 -11.61 19.08
N CYS A 36 9.15 -12.72 18.36
CA CYS A 36 8.95 -14.04 18.92
C CYS A 36 9.81 -15.05 18.18
N VAL A 37 9.99 -16.20 18.81
CA VAL A 37 10.70 -17.33 18.21
C VAL A 37 9.66 -18.33 17.72
N ILE A 38 9.80 -18.71 16.46
CA ILE A 38 9.05 -19.81 15.86
C ILE A 38 10.02 -20.93 15.53
N GLU A 39 9.55 -22.16 15.70
CA GLU A 39 10.20 -23.33 15.14
C GLU A 39 9.62 -23.55 13.74
N VAL A 40 10.46 -23.41 12.72
CA VAL A 40 10.06 -23.56 11.32
C VAL A 40 10.08 -25.03 10.96
N ASN A 41 8.92 -25.56 10.55
CA ASN A 41 8.70 -26.97 10.24
C ASN A 41 8.54 -27.24 8.74
N LYS A 42 8.31 -26.19 7.94
CA LYS A 42 8.21 -26.28 6.48
C LYS A 42 8.55 -24.94 5.85
N VAL A 43 9.52 -24.93 4.93
CA VAL A 43 9.84 -23.76 4.11
C VAL A 43 9.08 -23.85 2.79
N VAL A 44 8.36 -22.79 2.45
CA VAL A 44 7.58 -22.67 1.20
C VAL A 44 8.42 -21.96 0.12
N VAL A 45 9.21 -20.96 0.53
CA VAL A 45 10.06 -20.18 -0.39
C VAL A 45 11.50 -20.13 0.14
N PRO A 46 12.41 -21.01 -0.33
CA PRO A 46 13.78 -21.10 0.19
C PRO A 46 14.60 -19.83 0.01
N GLY A 47 14.39 -19.08 -1.07
CA GLY A 47 15.11 -17.83 -1.35
C GLY A 47 14.56 -16.59 -0.62
N ALA A 48 13.62 -16.77 0.32
CA ALA A 48 13.05 -15.64 1.04
C ALA A 48 14.08 -15.05 2.01
N ILE A 49 14.37 -13.75 1.87
CA ILE A 49 15.33 -13.05 2.72
C ILE A 49 14.59 -12.43 3.90
N LEU A 50 15.02 -12.79 5.11
CA LEU A 50 14.51 -12.25 6.36
C LEU A 50 15.53 -11.35 7.04
N LYS A 51 15.04 -10.26 7.62
CA LYS A 51 15.84 -9.39 8.47
C LYS A 51 15.79 -9.92 9.91
N ILE A 52 16.87 -10.57 10.34
CA ILE A 52 17.00 -11.12 11.69
C ILE A 52 17.97 -10.22 12.45
N GLY A 53 17.39 -9.30 13.23
CA GLY A 53 18.18 -8.24 13.87
C GLY A 53 18.72 -7.24 12.84
N SER A 54 20.04 -7.10 12.78
CA SER A 54 20.74 -6.25 11.80
C SER A 54 21.14 -6.98 10.51
N GLN A 55 21.05 -8.31 10.48
CA GLN A 55 21.49 -9.13 9.35
C GLN A 55 20.32 -9.55 8.45
N ARG A 56 20.59 -9.67 7.15
CA ARG A 56 19.67 -10.23 6.14
C ARG A 56 20.16 -11.64 5.82
N GLN A 57 19.32 -12.64 6.05
CA GLN A 57 19.64 -14.04 5.78
C GLN A 57 18.52 -14.69 4.97
N SER A 58 18.89 -15.52 3.99
CA SER A 58 17.93 -16.31 3.22
C SER A 58 17.47 -17.51 4.04
N LEU A 59 16.22 -17.96 3.86
CA LEU A 59 15.74 -19.20 4.49
C LEU A 59 16.56 -20.43 4.08
N SER A 60 17.24 -20.38 2.93
CA SER A 60 18.20 -21.40 2.47
C SER A 60 19.50 -21.47 3.29
N ASP A 61 19.82 -20.41 4.04
CA ASP A 61 21.06 -20.33 4.82
C ASP A 61 20.91 -20.98 6.21
N PHE A 62 19.69 -21.41 6.55
CA PHE A 62 19.38 -22.14 7.77
C PHE A 62 19.68 -23.62 7.61
N GLU A 63 19.98 -24.27 8.73
CA GLU A 63 20.17 -25.73 8.79
C GLU A 63 18.90 -26.48 8.35
N ALA A 64 19.02 -27.82 8.23
CA ALA A 64 17.88 -28.67 7.91
C ALA A 64 16.73 -28.45 8.90
N ILE A 65 15.51 -28.44 8.36
CA ILE A 65 14.26 -28.32 9.12
C ILE A 65 14.16 -29.49 10.13
N PRO A 66 13.71 -29.25 11.39
CA PRO A 66 13.24 -27.99 11.94
C PRO A 66 14.35 -27.09 12.48
N PHE A 67 14.19 -25.76 12.35
CA PHE A 67 15.10 -24.78 12.93
C PHE A 67 14.37 -23.61 13.58
N ASP A 68 15.04 -22.94 14.52
CA ASP A 68 14.48 -21.82 15.26
C ASP A 68 14.76 -20.48 14.60
N LEU A 69 13.71 -19.68 14.46
CA LEU A 69 13.73 -18.40 13.76
C LEU A 69 13.14 -17.30 14.63
N LEU A 70 13.95 -16.26 14.89
CA LEU A 70 13.50 -15.04 15.54
C LEU A 70 12.88 -14.10 14.49
N CYS A 71 11.58 -13.86 14.60
CA CYS A 71 10.82 -13.03 13.66
C CYS A 71 9.96 -12.00 14.38
N LEU A 72 9.43 -11.03 13.64
CA LEU A 72 8.48 -10.04 14.16
C LEU A 72 7.09 -10.68 14.30
N HIS A 73 6.38 -10.34 15.37
CA HIS A 73 4.98 -10.75 15.55
C HIS A 73 4.09 -10.33 14.38
N SER A 74 4.37 -9.16 13.79
CA SER A 74 3.63 -8.65 12.63
C SER A 74 3.77 -9.53 11.38
N HIS A 75 4.78 -10.38 11.27
CA HIS A 75 4.98 -11.27 10.13
C HIS A 75 4.28 -12.62 10.30
N LEU A 76 3.69 -12.86 11.48
CA LEU A 76 2.99 -14.09 11.77
C LEU A 76 1.49 -13.95 11.58
N GLN A 77 0.89 -15.04 11.11
CA GLN A 77 -0.55 -15.25 11.20
C GLN A 77 -0.78 -16.56 11.93
N VAL A 78 -1.64 -16.53 12.95
CA VAL A 78 -2.06 -17.74 13.64
C VAL A 78 -2.96 -18.53 12.69
N SER A 79 -2.62 -19.80 12.46
CA SER A 79 -3.49 -20.71 11.74
C SER A 79 -4.29 -21.55 12.74
N SER A 80 -5.59 -21.29 12.84
CA SER A 80 -6.53 -22.25 13.43
C SER A 80 -6.91 -23.24 12.35
N ILE A 81 -6.19 -24.36 12.26
CA ILE A 81 -6.59 -25.46 11.38
C ILE A 81 -7.85 -26.07 11.97
N SER A 82 -8.99 -25.89 11.29
CA SER A 82 -10.15 -26.77 11.40
C SER A 82 -10.34 -27.37 10.01
N ASP A 83 -10.09 -28.67 9.90
CA ASP A 83 -10.26 -29.44 8.67
C ASP A 83 -11.77 -29.66 8.35
N HIS A 84 -12.06 -29.72 7.05
CA HIS A 84 -13.28 -30.14 6.31
C HIS A 84 -14.34 -29.10 5.80
N PRO A 85 -14.71 -29.17 4.49
CA PRO A 85 -15.96 -28.63 3.89
C PRO A 85 -16.99 -29.77 3.60
N PRO A 86 -18.24 -29.59 3.05
CA PRO A 86 -19.03 -28.38 2.69
C PRO A 86 -20.57 -28.40 3.06
N ILE A 87 -21.30 -27.33 2.65
CA ILE A 87 -22.75 -27.13 2.36
C ILE A 87 -23.78 -26.82 3.50
N PRO A 88 -25.01 -26.29 3.23
CA PRO A 88 -25.43 -24.91 3.57
C PRO A 88 -26.68 -24.82 4.48
N ALA A 89 -26.93 -23.69 5.16
CA ALA A 89 -28.26 -23.11 5.42
C ALA A 89 -28.21 -21.99 6.49
N THR A 90 -28.72 -20.82 6.11
CA THR A 90 -29.56 -19.82 6.83
C THR A 90 -29.44 -19.52 8.36
N PRO A 91 -29.79 -18.27 8.78
CA PRO A 91 -29.34 -17.61 10.01
C PRO A 91 -30.25 -17.86 11.23
N PRO A 92 -29.82 -17.50 12.46
CA PRO A 92 -30.41 -16.30 13.08
C PRO A 92 -29.48 -15.49 14.04
N THR A 93 -29.66 -14.16 13.98
CA THR A 93 -29.92 -13.23 15.11
C THR A 93 -29.07 -13.30 16.40
N ALA A 94 -28.19 -12.31 16.60
CA ALA A 94 -28.19 -11.34 17.73
C ALA A 94 -26.82 -10.61 17.86
N PRO A 95 -26.77 -9.34 18.33
CA PRO A 95 -25.56 -8.51 18.31
C PRO A 95 -24.75 -8.60 19.62
N PRO A 96 -23.42 -8.40 19.60
CA PRO A 96 -22.70 -7.93 20.77
C PRO A 96 -22.16 -6.51 20.58
N GLN A 97 -22.74 -5.63 21.40
CA GLN A 97 -22.17 -4.43 22.03
C GLN A 97 -20.74 -4.04 21.65
N GLN A 98 -20.62 -2.83 21.07
CA GLN A 98 -19.37 -2.09 21.01
C GLN A 98 -18.97 -1.62 22.41
N ALA A 99 -17.76 -1.99 22.85
CA ALA A 99 -17.00 -1.21 23.82
C ALA A 99 -16.03 -0.28 23.04
N PRO A 100 -15.82 0.97 23.47
CA PRO A 100 -14.94 1.90 22.79
C PRO A 100 -13.47 1.54 23.07
N MET A 101 -12.70 1.20 22.03
CA MET A 101 -11.24 1.14 22.12
C MET A 101 -10.69 2.55 21.92
N GLU A 102 -10.10 3.09 22.98
CA GLU A 102 -9.23 4.27 22.94
C GLU A 102 -8.03 4.00 22.02
N VAL A 103 -7.80 4.91 21.08
CA VAL A 103 -6.66 4.87 20.17
C VAL A 103 -5.48 5.56 20.85
N GLU A 104 -4.65 4.78 21.56
CA GLU A 104 -3.33 5.25 21.99
C GLU A 104 -2.39 5.28 20.77
N THR A 105 -2.06 6.49 20.36
CA THR A 105 -1.12 6.78 19.28
C THR A 105 0.30 6.69 19.83
N LEU A 106 0.99 5.57 19.64
CA LEU A 106 2.41 5.44 19.95
C LEU A 106 3.24 5.58 18.67
N LEU A 107 3.81 6.78 18.53
CA LEU A 107 4.91 7.11 17.64
C LEU A 107 6.17 6.39 18.10
N GLU A 108 6.76 5.52 17.28
CA GLU A 108 8.15 5.09 17.48
C GLU A 108 8.87 4.78 16.15
N GLY A 109 9.78 5.69 15.77
CA GLY A 109 11.09 5.40 15.15
C GLY A 109 11.14 4.62 13.85
N GLN A 110 10.70 5.20 12.74
CA GLN A 110 11.19 4.83 11.40
C GLN A 110 12.30 5.80 10.97
N GLU A 111 13.46 5.25 10.62
CA GLU A 111 14.41 5.90 9.69
C GLU A 111 13.62 6.40 8.46
N PRO A 112 13.94 7.58 7.89
CA PRO A 112 13.12 8.21 6.88
C PRO A 112 13.32 7.52 5.52
N ASP A 113 12.71 6.34 5.35
CA ASP A 113 12.22 5.96 4.04
C ASP A 113 11.18 7.01 3.69
N THR A 114 11.51 7.95 2.79
CA THR A 114 10.57 8.93 2.26
C THR A 114 9.42 8.17 1.62
N GLY A 115 8.39 7.89 2.41
CA GLY A 115 7.28 7.05 2.01
C GLY A 115 6.60 7.65 0.79
N PHE A 116 6.04 6.81 -0.08
CA PHE A 116 5.32 7.27 -1.26
C PHE A 116 4.20 8.27 -0.92
N GLY A 117 3.52 8.09 0.22
CA GLY A 117 2.55 9.07 0.72
C GLY A 117 3.18 10.39 1.18
N GLN A 118 4.44 10.39 1.63
CA GLN A 118 5.17 11.61 1.97
C GLN A 118 5.55 12.42 0.73
N LEU A 119 5.91 11.78 -0.40
CA LEU A 119 6.11 12.46 -1.68
C LEU A 119 4.84 13.19 -2.15
N ILE A 120 3.68 12.54 -2.03
CA ILE A 120 2.37 13.12 -2.36
C ILE A 120 2.07 14.32 -1.45
N LEU A 121 2.35 14.19 -0.15
CA LEU A 121 2.08 15.22 0.86
C LEU A 121 3.03 16.42 0.72
N GLU A 122 4.31 16.19 0.46
CA GLU A 122 5.32 17.21 0.20
C GLU A 122 4.99 18.01 -1.06
N GLU A 123 4.44 17.36 -2.08
CA GLU A 123 4.01 18.02 -3.31
C GLU A 123 2.76 18.89 -3.13
N PHE A 124 1.85 18.53 -2.21
CA PHE A 124 0.75 19.43 -1.83
C PHE A 124 1.24 20.72 -1.18
N ASN A 125 2.41 20.67 -0.54
CA ASN A 125 2.95 21.75 0.27
C ASN A 125 4.06 22.56 -0.44
N SER A 126 4.71 22.01 -1.46
CA SER A 126 5.87 22.64 -2.11
C SER A 126 5.60 23.03 -3.56
N ALA A 127 5.88 24.30 -3.90
CA ALA A 127 5.85 24.83 -5.26
C ALA A 127 7.10 24.42 -6.08
N THR A 128 7.48 23.14 -6.03
CA THR A 128 8.74 22.69 -6.63
C THR A 128 8.57 22.58 -8.15
N SER A 129 9.16 23.52 -8.88
CA SER A 129 9.24 23.52 -10.34
C SER A 129 10.18 22.41 -10.84
N HIS A 130 9.73 21.16 -10.82
CA HIS A 130 10.38 20.09 -11.55
C HIS A 130 9.78 20.01 -12.95
N ASN A 131 10.63 20.15 -13.97
CA ASN A 131 10.23 19.88 -15.36
C ASN A 131 9.72 18.43 -15.44
N PRO A 132 8.56 18.18 -16.08
CA PRO A 132 8.10 16.81 -16.29
C PRO A 132 9.19 16.04 -17.04
N ALA A 133 9.53 14.86 -16.55
CA ALA A 133 10.46 13.99 -17.26
C ALA A 133 9.87 13.70 -18.65
N SER A 134 10.62 13.99 -19.72
CA SER A 134 10.15 13.66 -21.07
C SER A 134 10.03 12.14 -21.18
N LEU A 135 8.79 11.66 -21.31
CA LEU A 135 8.49 10.23 -21.48
C LEU A 135 9.04 9.68 -22.82
N GLN A 136 9.49 10.54 -23.73
CA GLN A 136 9.99 10.16 -25.05
C GLN A 136 11.25 9.28 -25.01
N ASN A 137 12.00 9.28 -23.90
CA ASN A 137 13.25 8.52 -23.76
C ASN A 137 13.06 7.18 -23.01
N TYR A 138 11.83 6.82 -22.64
CA TYR A 138 11.56 5.60 -21.91
C TYR A 138 10.92 4.56 -22.84
N VAL A 139 11.46 3.35 -22.81
CA VAL A 139 10.94 2.21 -23.55
C VAL A 139 10.04 1.42 -22.61
N ALA A 140 8.80 1.15 -23.02
CA ALA A 140 7.89 0.33 -22.25
C ALA A 140 8.43 -1.11 -22.15
N ASP A 141 8.50 -1.65 -20.93
CA ASP A 141 8.82 -3.06 -20.73
C ASP A 141 7.62 -3.94 -21.14
N PRO A 142 7.74 -4.76 -22.20
CA PRO A 142 6.64 -5.61 -22.66
C PRO A 142 6.26 -6.68 -21.63
N GLU A 143 7.19 -7.15 -20.79
CA GLU A 143 6.92 -8.19 -19.80
C GLU A 143 6.12 -7.62 -18.62
N SER A 144 6.58 -6.50 -18.03
CA SER A 144 5.83 -5.80 -16.97
C SER A 144 4.46 -5.33 -17.44
N LYS A 145 4.35 -4.88 -18.69
CA LYS A 145 3.05 -4.54 -19.30
C LYS A 145 2.13 -5.76 -19.40
N HIS A 146 2.64 -6.89 -19.88
CA HIS A 146 1.83 -8.11 -20.02
C HIS A 146 1.35 -8.62 -18.66
N GLN A 147 2.23 -8.64 -17.65
CA GLN A 147 1.86 -9.01 -16.28
C GLN A 147 0.83 -8.05 -15.69
N GLY A 148 1.01 -6.74 -15.89
CA GLY A 148 0.04 -5.73 -15.45
C GLY A 148 -1.33 -5.92 -16.10
N ASP A 149 -1.38 -6.24 -17.39
CA ASP A 149 -2.63 -6.49 -18.11
C ASP A 149 -3.36 -7.76 -17.62
N ILE A 150 -2.63 -8.83 -17.28
CA ILE A 150 -3.21 -10.05 -16.68
C ILE A 150 -3.89 -9.71 -15.36
N VAL A 151 -3.17 -9.07 -14.44
CA VAL A 151 -3.68 -8.73 -13.10
C VAL A 151 -4.89 -7.78 -13.18
N LEU A 152 -4.83 -6.76 -14.05
CA LEU A 152 -5.93 -5.82 -14.23
C LEU A 152 -7.18 -6.47 -14.84
N ASN A 153 -7.01 -7.45 -15.74
CA ASN A 153 -8.13 -8.15 -16.35
C ASN A 153 -8.80 -9.14 -15.39
N GLU A 154 -8.04 -9.78 -14.49
CA GLU A 154 -8.60 -10.63 -13.42
C GLU A 154 -9.51 -9.82 -12.48
N VAL A 155 -9.08 -8.61 -12.09
CA VAL A 155 -9.87 -7.73 -11.22
C VAL A 155 -11.16 -7.28 -11.89
N ILE A 156 -11.13 -6.95 -13.19
CA ILE A 156 -12.34 -6.60 -13.96
C ILE A 156 -13.32 -7.77 -14.00
N HIS A 157 -12.82 -9.01 -14.13
CA HIS A 157 -13.65 -10.21 -14.17
C HIS A 157 -14.33 -10.53 -12.83
N TRP A 158 -13.73 -10.16 -11.69
CA TRP A 158 -14.32 -10.36 -10.35
C TRP A 158 -15.13 -9.17 -9.85
N ALA A 159 -14.83 -7.96 -10.33
CA ALA A 159 -15.52 -6.75 -9.96
C ALA A 159 -16.83 -6.60 -10.75
N VAL A 160 -17.82 -7.44 -10.44
CA VAL A 160 -19.23 -7.05 -10.61
C VAL A 160 -19.47 -5.96 -9.59
N TRP A 161 -19.25 -4.69 -9.97
CA TRP A 161 -19.45 -3.54 -9.11
C TRP A 161 -20.89 -3.54 -8.62
N ASN A 162 -21.10 -4.07 -7.41
CA ASN A 162 -22.42 -4.25 -6.87
C ASN A 162 -22.90 -2.88 -6.39
N ALA A 163 -23.69 -2.19 -7.21
CA ALA A 163 -24.12 -0.81 -6.97
C ALA A 163 -24.83 -0.61 -5.61
N TYR A 164 -25.33 -1.71 -5.01
CA TYR A 164 -26.13 -1.72 -3.79
C TYR A 164 -25.34 -1.85 -2.49
N ILE A 165 -24.06 -2.25 -2.50
CA ILE A 165 -23.26 -2.46 -1.28
C ILE A 165 -21.99 -1.60 -1.38
N ARG A 166 -22.05 -0.38 -0.83
CA ARG A 166 -20.94 0.60 -0.89
C ARG A 166 -20.23 0.82 0.44
N SER A 167 -20.24 -0.14 1.37
CA SER A 167 -19.72 0.13 2.71
C SER A 167 -19.01 -1.07 3.35
N GLN A 168 -17.72 -1.22 3.05
CA GLN A 168 -16.71 -1.45 4.06
C GLN A 168 -15.45 -0.68 3.65
N VAL A 169 -15.27 0.53 4.20
CA VAL A 169 -14.01 1.28 4.02
C VAL A 169 -12.97 0.55 4.85
N SER A 170 -12.24 -0.38 4.24
CA SER A 170 -11.19 -1.13 4.95
C SER A 170 -9.96 -0.27 5.21
N LYS A 171 -9.72 0.75 4.39
CA LYS A 171 -8.54 1.61 4.39
C LYS A 171 -8.90 3.01 3.88
N ASP A 172 -8.27 4.04 4.42
CA ASP A 172 -8.38 5.39 3.87
C ASP A 172 -7.48 5.56 2.64
N THR A 173 -7.78 6.58 1.83
CA THR A 173 -7.08 6.83 0.57
C THR A 173 -5.62 7.23 0.78
N PHE A 174 -5.28 7.88 1.90
CA PHE A 174 -3.89 8.23 2.22
C PHE A 174 -3.07 7.00 2.57
N HIS A 175 -3.68 6.04 3.25
CA HIS A 175 -3.11 4.72 3.51
C HIS A 175 -2.87 3.95 2.21
N VAL A 176 -3.72 4.09 1.20
CA VAL A 176 -3.49 3.49 -0.13
C VAL A 176 -2.19 3.99 -0.76
N PHE A 177 -1.85 5.28 -0.64
CA PHE A 177 -0.54 5.76 -1.11
C PHE A 177 0.62 5.09 -0.34
N ASN A 178 0.49 4.91 0.97
CA ASN A 178 1.53 4.24 1.76
C ASN A 178 1.68 2.74 1.46
N MET A 179 0.73 2.11 0.76
CA MET A 179 0.85 0.72 0.33
C MET A 179 1.75 0.52 -0.90
N PHE A 180 2.09 1.58 -1.64
CA PHE A 180 2.94 1.47 -2.82
C PHE A 180 4.42 1.64 -2.44
N HIS A 181 5.17 0.55 -2.53
CA HIS A 181 6.62 0.57 -2.40
C HIS A 181 7.27 0.74 -3.78
N ILE A 182 7.46 1.99 -4.19
CA ILE A 182 8.20 2.31 -5.41
C ILE A 182 9.64 2.60 -5.03
N SER A 183 10.58 1.93 -5.71
CA SER A 183 12.01 2.17 -5.50
C SER A 183 12.35 3.65 -5.68
N VAL A 184 13.14 4.21 -4.76
CA VAL A 184 13.67 5.59 -4.84
C VAL A 184 14.57 5.78 -6.08
N VAL A 185 15.10 4.68 -6.63
CA VAL A 185 15.91 4.68 -7.86
C VAL A 185 15.04 4.79 -9.12
N HIS A 186 13.72 4.59 -8.99
CA HIS A 186 12.79 4.67 -10.10
C HIS A 186 12.62 6.13 -10.54
N ARG A 187 13.18 6.48 -11.69
CA ARG A 187 13.20 7.87 -12.20
C ARG A 187 11.81 8.45 -12.49
N LEU A 188 10.78 7.62 -12.59
CA LEU A 188 9.39 8.04 -12.78
C LEU A 188 8.58 8.02 -11.48
N GLN A 189 9.19 7.79 -10.31
CA GLN A 189 8.47 7.73 -9.03
C GLN A 189 7.61 8.98 -8.78
N VAL A 190 8.15 10.16 -9.07
CA VAL A 190 7.44 11.44 -8.89
C VAL A 190 6.30 11.59 -9.89
N GLU A 191 6.52 11.25 -11.16
CA GLU A 191 5.49 11.34 -12.21
C GLU A 191 4.37 10.32 -11.98
N PHE A 192 4.71 9.11 -11.53
CA PHE A 192 3.73 8.12 -11.11
C PHE A 192 2.93 8.59 -9.90
N ALA A 193 3.58 9.15 -8.87
CA ALA A 193 2.91 9.72 -7.71
C ALA A 193 1.90 10.81 -8.11
N ARG A 194 2.31 11.73 -9.00
CA ARG A 194 1.45 12.78 -9.56
C ARG A 194 0.26 12.22 -10.30
N ALA A 195 0.50 11.32 -11.24
CA ALA A 195 -0.56 10.74 -12.06
C ALA A 195 -1.54 9.94 -11.22
N LEU A 196 -1.06 9.17 -10.23
CA LEU A 196 -1.91 8.42 -9.32
C LEU A 196 -2.74 9.34 -8.42
N ARG A 197 -2.12 10.41 -7.88
CA ARG A 197 -2.82 11.44 -7.11
C ARG A 197 -3.94 12.07 -7.92
N ASP A 198 -3.65 12.47 -9.16
CA ASP A 198 -4.58 13.18 -10.01
C ASP A 198 -5.70 12.26 -10.53
N ALA A 199 -5.44 10.96 -10.65
CA ALA A 199 -6.46 9.95 -10.95
C ALA A 199 -7.41 9.69 -9.77
N ILE A 200 -6.90 9.75 -8.53
CA ILE A 200 -7.68 9.47 -7.32
C ILE A 200 -8.44 10.72 -6.82
N PHE A 201 -7.78 11.88 -6.82
CA PHE A 201 -8.32 13.12 -6.26
C PHE A 201 -8.68 14.11 -7.35
N ILE A 202 -9.90 13.99 -7.86
CA ILE A 202 -10.38 14.81 -8.97
C ILE A 202 -10.80 16.19 -8.45
N PRO A 203 -10.34 17.31 -9.04
CA PRO A 203 -10.83 18.64 -8.71
C PRO A 203 -12.33 18.76 -8.95
N ASP A 204 -13.07 19.34 -8.01
CA ASP A 204 -14.49 19.64 -8.23
C ASP A 204 -14.66 20.54 -9.46
N PRO A 205 -15.57 20.18 -10.38
CA PRO A 205 -15.70 20.89 -11.65
C PRO A 205 -16.19 22.33 -11.48
N ALA A 206 -17.02 22.63 -10.49
CA ALA A 206 -17.52 23.98 -10.24
C ALA A 206 -16.42 24.88 -9.65
N ASP A 207 -15.64 24.36 -8.70
CA ASP A 207 -14.53 25.11 -8.12
C ASP A 207 -13.39 25.31 -9.12
N LYS A 208 -13.06 24.28 -9.92
CA LYS A 208 -12.12 24.38 -11.05
C LYS A 208 -12.54 25.49 -12.02
N ALA A 209 -13.83 25.54 -12.41
CA ALA A 209 -14.33 26.57 -13.31
C ALA A 209 -14.16 27.99 -12.74
N LYS A 210 -14.50 28.21 -11.46
CA LYS A 210 -14.32 29.51 -10.78
C LYS A 210 -12.85 29.94 -10.76
N ILE A 211 -11.94 29.00 -10.49
CA ILE A 211 -10.50 29.28 -10.43
C ILE A 211 -9.95 29.61 -11.81
N ILE A 212 -10.40 28.92 -12.85
CA ILE A 212 -10.05 29.24 -14.24
C ILE A 212 -10.54 30.65 -14.61
N SER A 213 -11.79 30.99 -14.27
CA SER A 213 -12.31 32.35 -14.49
C SER A 213 -11.55 33.42 -13.70
N TRP A 214 -11.06 33.10 -12.50
CA TRP A 214 -10.19 33.99 -11.74
C TRP A 214 -8.80 34.15 -12.38
N GLY A 215 -8.20 33.04 -12.85
CA GLY A 215 -6.89 33.03 -13.52
C GLY A 215 -6.88 33.83 -14.82
N ALA A 216 -7.99 33.82 -15.56
CA ALA A 216 -8.17 34.61 -16.77
C ALA A 216 -8.19 36.14 -16.53
N ARG A 217 -8.47 36.57 -15.29
CA ARG A 217 -8.49 37.99 -14.88
C ARG A 217 -7.15 38.48 -14.33
N GLN A 218 -6.15 37.61 -14.19
CA GLN A 218 -4.82 37.99 -13.69
C GLN A 218 -3.94 38.59 -14.80
N GLU A 219 -2.96 39.40 -14.41
CA GLU A 219 -1.89 39.89 -15.28
C GLU A 219 -0.53 39.42 -14.76
N PRO A 220 0.20 38.56 -15.49
CA PRO A 220 -0.20 37.85 -16.71
C PRO A 220 -1.29 36.80 -16.44
N ARG A 221 -2.08 36.45 -17.49
CA ARG A 221 -3.15 35.45 -17.39
C ARG A 221 -2.58 34.11 -16.93
N LEU A 222 -3.26 33.48 -15.97
CA LEU A 222 -2.87 32.19 -15.43
C LEU A 222 -3.80 31.08 -15.92
N THR A 223 -3.23 30.03 -16.51
CA THR A 223 -3.96 28.79 -16.84
C THR A 223 -4.07 27.88 -15.61
N TRP A 224 -4.97 26.90 -15.68
CA TRP A 224 -5.14 25.89 -14.64
C TRP A 224 -3.82 25.17 -14.31
N GLU A 225 -3.09 24.75 -15.34
CA GLU A 225 -1.82 24.03 -15.22
C GLU A 225 -0.73 24.92 -14.60
N ALA A 226 -0.73 26.21 -14.93
CA ALA A 226 0.18 27.18 -14.34
C ALA A 226 -0.11 27.38 -12.84
N ILE A 227 -1.38 27.41 -12.44
CA ILE A 227 -1.80 27.56 -11.04
C ILE A 227 -1.42 26.33 -10.21
N ILE A 228 -1.66 25.12 -10.73
CA ILE A 228 -1.23 23.87 -10.07
C ILE A 228 0.28 23.90 -9.80
N ARG A 229 1.07 24.30 -10.79
CA ARG A 229 2.54 24.28 -10.69
C ARG A 229 3.09 25.37 -9.77
N LYS A 230 2.52 26.57 -9.81
CA LYS A 230 3.03 27.73 -9.06
C LYS A 230 2.49 27.82 -7.64
N SER A 231 1.28 27.30 -7.39
CA SER A 231 0.53 27.61 -6.17
C SER A 231 -0.31 26.42 -5.66
N PRO A 232 0.30 25.24 -5.44
CA PRO A 232 -0.45 24.03 -5.06
C PRO A 232 -1.20 24.18 -3.74
N GLN A 233 -0.61 24.86 -2.75
CA GLN A 233 -1.25 25.12 -1.45
C GLN A 233 -2.42 26.10 -1.56
N TRP A 234 -2.29 27.14 -2.39
CA TRP A 234 -3.40 28.08 -2.65
C TRP A 234 -4.58 27.36 -3.29
N LEU A 235 -4.28 26.42 -4.20
CA LEU A 235 -5.28 25.63 -4.91
C LEU A 235 -5.97 24.63 -3.99
N SER A 236 -5.25 23.94 -3.11
CA SER A 236 -5.84 22.96 -2.18
C SER A 236 -6.81 23.60 -1.19
N GLN A 237 -6.61 24.87 -0.84
CA GLN A 237 -7.53 25.64 0.01
C GLN A 237 -8.82 26.08 -0.70
N ARG A 238 -8.84 26.09 -2.05
CA ARG A 238 -9.90 26.73 -2.85
C ARG A 238 -10.61 25.80 -3.82
N CYS A 239 -10.03 24.63 -4.08
CA CYS A 239 -10.62 23.59 -4.90
C CYS A 239 -10.71 22.32 -4.08
N LYS A 240 -11.93 21.95 -3.69
CA LYS A 240 -12.15 20.65 -3.06
C LYS A 240 -11.86 19.54 -4.06
N ARG A 241 -11.34 18.42 -3.56
CA ARG A 241 -11.09 17.23 -4.37
C ARG A 241 -12.07 16.14 -3.99
N ILE A 242 -12.57 15.44 -4.99
CA ILE A 242 -13.59 14.41 -4.88
C ILE A 242 -12.96 13.10 -5.34
N ILE A 243 -13.22 12.03 -4.61
CA ILE A 243 -12.91 10.67 -5.07
C ILE A 243 -14.14 10.19 -5.84
N PRO A 244 -14.02 9.92 -7.15
CA PRO A 244 -15.14 9.47 -7.96
C PRO A 244 -15.64 8.08 -7.50
N PRO A 245 -16.84 7.67 -7.91
CA PRO A 245 -17.33 6.34 -7.58
C PRO A 245 -16.45 5.25 -8.23
N PRO A 246 -16.45 4.01 -7.71
CA PRO A 246 -15.50 2.96 -8.14
C PRO A 246 -15.50 2.69 -9.64
N GLU A 247 -16.67 2.79 -10.28
CA GLU A 247 -16.87 2.55 -11.71
C GLU A 247 -16.10 3.57 -12.58
N GLU A 248 -15.89 4.77 -12.06
CA GLU A 248 -15.11 5.84 -12.68
C GLU A 248 -13.66 5.86 -12.18
N LEU A 249 -13.44 5.56 -10.89
CA LEU A 249 -12.12 5.55 -10.26
C LEU A 249 -11.20 4.48 -10.86
N TYR A 250 -11.72 3.26 -11.04
CA TYR A 250 -10.91 2.13 -11.47
C TYR A 250 -10.27 2.33 -12.86
N PRO A 251 -11.01 2.76 -13.90
CA PRO A 251 -10.40 3.05 -15.21
C PRO A 251 -9.30 4.11 -15.13
N LEU A 252 -9.49 5.16 -14.33
CA LEU A 252 -8.50 6.24 -14.18
C LEU A 252 -7.21 5.73 -13.54
N VAL A 253 -7.33 4.99 -12.44
CA VAL A 253 -6.17 4.40 -11.75
C VAL A 253 -5.50 3.35 -12.65
N SER A 254 -6.27 2.46 -13.28
CA SER A 254 -5.75 1.44 -14.21
C SER A 254 -4.93 2.06 -15.34
N ASN A 255 -5.36 3.20 -15.89
CA ASN A 255 -4.62 3.90 -16.92
C ASN A 255 -3.26 4.40 -16.42
N VAL A 256 -3.13 4.84 -15.17
CA VAL A 256 -1.85 5.24 -14.56
C VAL A 256 -0.89 4.04 -14.53
N PHE A 257 -1.35 2.88 -14.10
CA PHE A 257 -0.52 1.67 -14.06
C PHE A 257 -0.07 1.24 -15.46
N ARG A 258 -0.95 1.32 -16.46
CA ARG A 258 -0.61 0.96 -17.85
C ARG A 258 0.37 1.93 -18.52
N THR A 259 0.42 3.18 -18.06
CA THR A 259 1.24 4.24 -18.69
C THR A 259 2.55 4.51 -17.97
N LEU A 260 2.63 4.26 -16.66
CA LEU A 260 3.76 4.72 -15.83
C LEU A 260 4.40 3.64 -14.94
N VAL A 261 3.87 2.41 -14.93
CA VAL A 261 4.53 1.26 -14.30
C VAL A 261 5.20 0.44 -15.42
N HIS A 262 6.53 0.52 -15.47
CA HIS A 262 7.41 -0.18 -16.39
C HIS A 262 8.51 -0.87 -15.60
#